data_AF-A0A1Y2NNL1-F1
#
_entry.id   AF-A0A1Y2NNL1-F1
#
_cell.length_a   1.000
_cell.length_b   1.000
_cell.length_c   1.000
_cell.angle_alpha   90.00
_cell.angle_beta   90.00
_cell.angle_gamma   90.00
#
_symmetry.space_group_name_H-M   'P 1'
#
loop_
_entity.id
_entity.type
_entity.pdbx_description
1 polymer ?
#
loop_
_entity_poly.entity_id
_entity_poly.type
_entity_poly.pdbx_seq_one_letter_code
_entity_poly.pdbx_strand_id
1 'polypeptide(L)'
;MGKLRTLWAEAPSATKKVTYIAMPIGLVLAGIGLIGDAYGWWEGRSYLTNVLSSFTGLCFAVPFALLILNYLAEPHAEAAQRRAAWRTATATVALYDHARARLHLMCEELEWLQGPDRPSDPVEAHARAQQVILNHWRDIMAWRNSWIRLRDTVRPLLQTNDADLYVTMDADDFDGLLRGAYETADGLTRTSPDSAAAPTEAVAYWHNTMKFLIGVHVYPVEDLKPTG
;
A
#
# COMPACT_ATOMS: atom_id res chain seq x y z
N MET A 1 -9.04 32.54 -14.10
CA MET A 1 -7.59 32.49 -14.42
C MET A 1 -6.76 31.61 -13.48
N GLY A 2 -7.19 31.30 -12.25
CA GLY A 2 -6.38 30.49 -11.30
C GLY A 2 -6.03 29.07 -11.78
N LYS A 3 -6.99 28.34 -12.37
CA LYS A 3 -6.80 26.94 -12.79
C LYS A 3 -5.69 26.73 -13.84
N LEU A 4 -5.49 27.68 -14.75
CA LEU A 4 -4.41 27.58 -15.75
C LEU A 4 -3.03 27.76 -15.11
N ARG A 5 -2.93 28.62 -14.09
CA ARG A 5 -1.68 28.83 -13.36
C ARG A 5 -1.32 27.61 -12.51
N THR A 6 -2.30 26.96 -11.88
CA THR A 6 -2.06 25.73 -11.12
C THR A 6 -1.64 24.60 -12.04
N LEU A 7 -2.36 24.38 -13.14
CA LEU A 7 -1.99 23.37 -14.15
C LEU A 7 -0.59 23.61 -14.71
N TRP A 8 -0.22 24.87 -14.96
CA TRP A 8 1.13 25.20 -15.40
C TRP A 8 2.17 24.95 -14.29
N ALA A 9 1.85 25.27 -13.04
CA ALA A 9 2.75 25.04 -11.90
C ALA A 9 3.01 23.54 -11.69
N GLU A 10 2.00 22.70 -11.85
CA GLU A 10 2.06 21.23 -11.68
C GLU A 10 2.63 20.50 -12.89
N ALA A 11 2.65 21.13 -14.08
CA ALA A 11 3.14 20.49 -15.29
C ALA A 11 4.59 19.97 -15.15
N PRO A 12 4.91 18.79 -15.72
CA PRO A 12 6.25 18.23 -15.73
C PRO A 12 7.29 19.22 -16.29
N SER A 13 8.51 19.18 -15.73
CA SER A 13 9.60 20.07 -16.15
C SER A 13 9.96 19.90 -17.64
N ALA A 14 9.79 18.70 -18.20
CA ALA A 14 9.95 18.43 -19.63
C ALA A 14 8.92 19.19 -20.47
N THR A 15 7.63 19.14 -20.12
CA THR A 15 6.57 19.89 -20.82
C THR A 15 6.83 21.39 -20.77
N LYS A 16 7.28 21.91 -19.61
CA LYS A 16 7.66 23.32 -19.46
C LYS A 16 8.80 23.69 -20.40
N LYS A 17 9.88 22.90 -20.45
CA LYS A 17 11.03 23.13 -21.34
C LYS A 17 10.62 23.13 -22.81
N VAL A 18 9.84 22.14 -23.25
CA VAL A 18 9.35 22.05 -24.63
C VAL A 18 8.52 23.28 -24.98
N THR A 19 7.61 23.69 -24.10
CA THR A 19 6.77 24.88 -24.31
C THR A 19 7.61 26.16 -24.36
N TYR A 20 8.57 26.33 -23.45
CA TYR A 20 9.45 27.50 -23.42
C TYR A 20 10.35 27.63 -24.64
N ILE A 21 10.68 26.52 -25.31
CA ILE A 21 11.47 26.53 -26.55
C ILE A 21 10.57 26.68 -27.77
N ALA A 22 9.48 25.91 -27.84
CA ALA A 22 8.59 25.87 -28.99
C ALA A 22 7.80 27.16 -29.19
N MET A 23 7.31 27.81 -28.12
CA MET A 23 6.52 29.04 -28.23
C MET A 23 7.30 30.20 -28.84
N PRO A 24 8.52 30.55 -28.37
CA PRO A 24 9.32 31.60 -29.01
C PRO A 24 9.67 31.27 -30.46
N ILE A 25 10.02 30.01 -30.76
CA ILE A 25 10.31 29.59 -32.14
C ILE A 25 9.07 29.78 -33.02
N GLY A 26 7.90 29.33 -32.57
CA GLY A 26 6.64 29.52 -33.28
C GLY A 26 6.30 31.00 -33.51
N LEU A 27 6.52 31.86 -32.52
CA LEU A 27 6.33 33.31 -32.65
C LEU A 27 7.28 33.94 -33.66
N VAL A 28 8.56 33.55 -33.65
CA VAL A 28 9.54 34.02 -34.64
C VAL A 28 9.15 33.59 -36.05
N LEU A 29 8.74 32.34 -36.24
CA LEU A 29 8.32 31.82 -37.54
C LEU A 29 7.03 32.46 -38.04
N ALA A 30 6.07 32.70 -37.15
CA ALA A 30 4.86 33.47 -37.47
C ALA A 30 5.21 34.90 -37.91
N GLY A 31 6.14 35.55 -37.21
CA GLY A 31 6.65 36.88 -37.58
C GLY A 31 7.33 36.89 -38.96
N ILE A 32 8.19 35.90 -39.24
CA ILE A 32 8.81 35.73 -40.57
C ILE A 32 7.74 35.53 -41.64
N GLY A 33 6.71 34.74 -41.36
CA GLY A 33 5.55 34.53 -42.22
C GLY A 33 4.88 35.86 -42.61
N LEU A 34 4.51 36.66 -41.61
CA LEU A 34 3.84 37.95 -41.78
C LEU A 34 4.72 38.97 -42.52
N ILE A 35 6.00 39.06 -42.18
CA ILE A 35 6.95 39.95 -42.85
C ILE A 35 7.12 39.52 -44.31
N GLY A 36 7.31 38.23 -44.56
CA GLY A 36 7.45 37.71 -45.93
C GLY A 36 6.23 37.98 -46.79
N ASP A 37 5.03 37.96 -46.20
CA ASP A 37 3.77 38.28 -46.88
C ASP A 37 3.71 39.76 -47.27
N ALA A 38 4.06 40.66 -46.35
CA ALA A 38 4.07 42.10 -46.58
C ALA A 38 5.02 42.55 -47.70
N TYR A 39 6.14 41.82 -47.91
CA TYR A 39 7.13 42.13 -48.96
C TYR A 39 6.93 41.33 -50.26
N GLY A 40 5.88 40.51 -50.38
CA GLY A 40 5.68 39.61 -51.52
C GLY A 40 6.78 38.55 -51.66
N TRP A 41 7.53 38.26 -50.59
CA TRP A 41 8.65 37.32 -50.62
C TRP A 41 8.20 35.88 -50.87
N TRP A 42 6.92 35.56 -50.64
CA TRP A 42 6.39 34.22 -50.89
C TRP A 42 6.06 33.95 -52.37
N GLU A 43 6.11 34.96 -53.24
CA GLU A 43 5.83 34.78 -54.68
C GLU A 43 6.83 33.77 -55.31
N GLY A 44 6.27 32.70 -55.87
CA GLY A 44 7.05 31.59 -56.44
C GLY A 44 7.63 30.60 -55.41
N ARG A 45 7.32 30.73 -54.10
CA ARG A 45 7.87 29.90 -53.01
C ARG A 45 6.78 29.17 -52.20
N SER A 46 5.77 28.63 -52.87
CA SER A 46 4.63 27.96 -52.22
C SER A 46 5.03 26.79 -51.30
N TYR A 47 6.01 25.98 -51.72
CA TYR A 47 6.51 24.87 -50.90
C TYR A 47 7.08 25.35 -49.55
N LEU A 48 7.94 26.37 -49.56
CA LEU A 48 8.57 26.88 -48.34
C LEU A 48 7.53 27.48 -47.39
N THR A 49 6.53 28.19 -47.93
CA THR A 49 5.41 28.76 -47.18
C THR A 49 4.62 27.66 -46.46
N ASN A 50 4.32 26.56 -47.15
CA ASN A 50 3.62 25.42 -46.55
C ASN A 50 4.43 24.76 -45.43
N VAL A 51 5.73 24.57 -45.62
CA VAL A 51 6.62 24.00 -44.60
C VAL A 51 6.69 24.90 -43.37
N LEU A 52 6.88 26.21 -43.57
CA LEU A 52 6.94 27.19 -42.49
C LEU A 52 5.62 27.25 -41.71
N SER A 53 4.49 27.28 -42.41
CA SER A 53 3.16 27.26 -41.78
C SER A 53 2.94 25.99 -40.95
N SER A 54 3.30 24.83 -41.50
CA SER A 54 3.15 23.55 -40.80
C SER A 54 4.02 23.48 -39.55
N PHE A 55 5.28 23.94 -39.63
CA PHE A 55 6.19 23.95 -38.49
C PHE A 55 5.77 24.98 -37.43
N THR A 56 5.27 26.15 -37.86
CA THR A 56 4.68 27.14 -36.96
C THR A 56 3.50 26.52 -36.21
N GLY A 57 2.58 25.85 -36.92
CA GLY A 57 1.46 25.14 -36.33
C GLY A 57 1.91 24.07 -35.32
N LEU A 58 2.93 23.28 -35.66
CA LEU A 58 3.52 22.27 -34.78
C LEU A 58 4.05 22.88 -33.48
N CYS A 59 4.74 24.02 -33.56
CA CYS A 59 5.30 24.73 -32.40
C CYS A 59 4.23 25.16 -31.38
N PHE A 60 2.99 25.40 -31.82
CA PHE A 60 1.87 25.72 -30.93
C PHE A 60 1.06 24.48 -30.53
N ALA A 61 0.81 23.57 -31.48
CA ALA A 61 -0.03 22.40 -31.27
C ALA A 61 0.61 21.40 -30.30
N VAL A 62 1.93 21.16 -30.38
CA VAL A 62 2.61 20.18 -29.52
C VAL A 62 2.55 20.58 -28.03
N PRO A 63 2.94 21.80 -27.62
CA PRO A 63 2.80 22.22 -26.23
C PRO A 63 1.35 22.16 -25.72
N PHE A 64 0.40 22.57 -26.56
CA PHE A 64 -1.02 22.57 -26.21
C PHE A 64 -1.54 21.14 -26.01
N ALA A 65 -1.20 20.21 -26.90
CA ALA A 65 -1.55 18.80 -26.77
C ALA A 65 -0.95 18.18 -25.51
N LEU A 66 0.32 18.47 -25.20
CA LEU A 66 0.96 17.98 -23.98
C LEU A 66 0.28 18.50 -22.71
N LEU A 67 -0.16 19.76 -22.68
CA LEU A 67 -0.91 20.30 -21.55
C LEU A 67 -2.26 19.60 -21.36
N ILE A 68 -3.00 19.38 -22.44
CA ILE A 68 -4.29 18.66 -22.38
C ILE A 68 -4.07 17.20 -21.94
N LEU A 69 -3.07 16.52 -22.50
CA LEU A 69 -2.78 15.13 -22.14
C LEU A 69 -2.39 15.00 -20.67
N ASN A 70 -1.60 15.92 -20.13
CA ASN A 70 -1.27 15.93 -18.70
C ASN A 70 -2.52 16.13 -17.84
N TYR A 71 -3.39 17.07 -18.23
CA TYR A 71 -4.66 17.32 -17.52
C TYR A 71 -5.58 16.09 -17.53
N LEU A 72 -5.64 15.36 -18.66
CA LEU A 72 -6.46 14.16 -18.77
C LEU A 72 -5.83 12.94 -18.10
N ALA A 73 -4.50 12.90 -17.94
CA ALA A 73 -3.80 11.78 -17.31
C ALA A 73 -3.93 11.77 -15.79
N GLU A 74 -4.11 12.93 -15.16
CA GLU A 74 -4.15 13.08 -13.71
C GLU A 74 -5.28 12.27 -13.02
N PRO A 75 -6.55 12.31 -13.50
CA PRO A 75 -7.60 11.46 -12.95
C PRO A 75 -7.34 9.96 -13.13
N HIS A 76 -6.63 9.58 -14.19
CA HIS A 76 -6.30 8.17 -14.46
C HIS A 76 -5.21 7.65 -13.53
N ALA A 77 -4.23 8.48 -13.18
CA ALA A 77 -3.19 8.11 -12.22
C ALA A 77 -3.78 7.88 -10.82
N GLU A 78 -4.66 8.77 -10.37
CA GLU A 78 -5.36 8.60 -9.09
C GLU A 78 -6.25 7.36 -9.09
N ALA A 79 -7.05 7.14 -10.15
CA ALA A 79 -7.90 5.96 -10.24
C ALA A 79 -7.08 4.65 -10.26
N ALA A 80 -5.94 4.64 -10.96
CA ALA A 80 -5.03 3.49 -10.98
C ALA A 80 -4.41 3.24 -9.60
N GLN A 81 -3.97 4.28 -8.89
CA GLN A 81 -3.45 4.18 -7.53
C GLN A 81 -4.52 3.67 -6.55
N ARG A 82 -5.74 4.22 -6.60
CA ARG A 82 -6.88 3.75 -5.78
C ARG A 82 -7.20 2.28 -6.04
N ARG A 83 -7.21 1.83 -7.31
CA ARG A 83 -7.43 0.41 -7.65
C ARG A 83 -6.28 -0.49 -7.18
N ALA A 84 -5.05 0.00 -7.20
CA ALA A 84 -3.91 -0.75 -6.67
C ALA A 84 -4.03 -0.90 -5.15
N ALA A 85 -4.27 0.20 -4.44
CA ALA A 85 -4.51 0.21 -3.00
C ALA A 85 -5.67 -0.71 -2.61
N TRP A 86 -6.78 -0.68 -3.37
CA TRP A 86 -7.92 -1.53 -3.10
C TRP A 86 -7.59 -3.01 -3.20
N ARG A 87 -6.88 -3.42 -4.25
CA ARG A 87 -6.45 -4.82 -4.43
C ARG A 87 -5.56 -5.29 -3.29
N THR A 88 -4.64 -4.44 -2.84
CA THR A 88 -3.76 -4.75 -1.70
C THR A 88 -4.58 -4.90 -0.42
N ALA A 89 -5.51 -3.98 -0.14
CA ALA A 89 -6.38 -4.05 1.03
C ALA A 89 -7.24 -5.33 1.03
N THR A 90 -7.91 -5.65 -0.08
CA THR A 90 -8.72 -6.88 -0.19
C THR A 90 -7.88 -8.15 -0.01
N ALA A 91 -6.65 -8.17 -0.54
CA ALA A 91 -5.75 -9.31 -0.36
C ALA A 91 -5.33 -9.48 1.10
N THR A 92 -5.11 -8.38 1.84
CA THR A 92 -4.75 -8.45 3.25
C THR A 92 -5.92 -8.86 4.14
N VAL A 93 -7.16 -8.43 3.84
CA VAL A 93 -8.36 -8.91 4.55
C VAL A 93 -8.51 -10.42 4.38
N ALA A 94 -8.37 -10.94 3.16
CA ALA A 94 -8.43 -12.39 2.92
C ALA A 94 -7.31 -13.16 3.67
N LEU A 95 -6.10 -12.60 3.73
CA LEU A 95 -5.00 -13.18 4.51
C LEU A 95 -5.30 -13.18 6.02
N TYR A 96 -5.97 -12.14 6.52
CA TYR A 96 -6.39 -12.05 7.92
C TYR A 96 -7.45 -13.10 8.25
N ASP A 97 -8.51 -13.23 7.44
CA ASP A 97 -9.56 -14.23 7.64
C ASP A 97 -8.97 -15.64 7.65
N HIS A 98 -8.00 -15.89 6.76
CA HIS A 98 -7.26 -17.15 6.74
C HIS A 98 -6.44 -17.38 8.02
N ALA A 99 -5.69 -16.37 8.48
CA ALA A 99 -4.90 -16.48 9.71
C ALA A 99 -5.79 -16.66 10.96
N ARG A 100 -6.93 -15.97 11.02
CA ARG A 100 -7.92 -16.10 12.10
C ARG A 100 -8.51 -17.52 12.13
N ALA A 101 -8.93 -18.05 10.99
CA ALA A 101 -9.44 -19.42 10.91
C ALA A 101 -8.37 -20.44 11.34
N ARG A 102 -7.11 -20.22 10.95
CA ARG A 102 -5.99 -21.07 11.35
C ARG A 102 -5.72 -21.02 12.85
N LEU A 103 -5.82 -19.85 13.47
CA LEU A 103 -5.66 -19.66 14.90
C LEU A 103 -6.75 -20.40 15.69
N HIS A 104 -8.01 -20.34 15.22
CA HIS A 104 -9.10 -21.10 15.83
C HIS A 104 -8.84 -22.62 15.79
N LEU A 105 -8.38 -23.15 14.66
CA LEU A 105 -8.01 -24.57 14.55
C LEU A 105 -6.86 -24.93 15.49
N MET A 106 -5.87 -24.06 15.64
CA MET A 106 -4.78 -24.27 16.61
C MET A 106 -5.30 -24.34 18.04
N CYS A 107 -6.23 -23.46 18.43
CA CYS A 107 -6.85 -23.51 19.76
C CYS A 107 -7.63 -24.81 19.98
N GLU A 108 -8.39 -25.26 18.99
CA GLU A 108 -9.15 -26.53 19.05
C GLU A 108 -8.21 -27.75 19.16
N GLU A 109 -7.12 -27.79 18.40
CA GLU A 109 -6.10 -28.84 18.49
C GLU A 109 -5.39 -28.86 19.85
N LEU A 110 -5.13 -27.68 20.42
CA LEU A 110 -4.53 -27.55 21.75
C LEU A 110 -5.50 -27.97 22.87
N GLU A 111 -6.78 -27.64 22.73
CA GLU A 111 -7.84 -28.07 23.66
C GLU A 111 -8.00 -29.60 23.62
N TRP A 112 -7.95 -30.22 22.43
CA TRP A 112 -7.96 -31.67 22.29
C TRP A 112 -6.81 -32.34 23.06
N LEU A 113 -5.61 -31.74 23.05
CA LEU A 113 -4.46 -32.25 23.81
C LEU A 113 -4.64 -32.15 25.33
N GLN A 114 -5.59 -31.34 25.82
CA GLN A 114 -5.97 -31.27 27.23
C GLN A 114 -7.13 -32.23 27.60
N GLY A 115 -7.78 -32.83 26.60
CA GLY A 115 -8.92 -33.71 26.76
C GLY A 115 -8.61 -35.07 27.39
N PRO A 116 -9.65 -35.88 27.64
CA PRO A 116 -9.52 -37.21 28.26
C PRO A 116 -8.70 -38.19 27.40
N ASP A 117 -8.63 -37.97 26.08
CA ASP A 117 -7.89 -38.80 25.13
C ASP A 117 -6.42 -38.35 24.95
N ARG A 118 -5.91 -37.48 25.83
CA ARG A 118 -4.52 -37.01 25.73
C ARG A 118 -3.53 -38.18 25.79
N PRO A 119 -2.40 -38.12 25.07
CA PRO A 119 -1.34 -39.11 25.19
C PRO A 119 -0.94 -39.28 26.67
N SER A 120 -0.91 -40.53 27.14
CA SER A 120 -0.53 -40.84 28.52
C SER A 120 0.95 -40.58 28.78
N ASP A 121 1.79 -40.60 27.73
CA ASP A 121 3.18 -40.20 27.80
C ASP A 121 3.31 -38.66 27.70
N PRO A 122 3.79 -37.97 28.74
CA PRO A 122 3.97 -36.52 28.73
C PRO A 122 4.97 -36.05 27.67
N VAL A 123 5.95 -36.88 27.28
CA VAL A 123 6.93 -36.54 26.24
C VAL A 123 6.25 -36.52 24.87
N GLU A 124 5.40 -37.51 24.58
CA GLU A 124 4.64 -37.57 23.33
C GLU A 124 3.63 -36.42 23.24
N ALA A 125 2.92 -36.11 24.33
CA ALA A 125 1.99 -34.98 24.40
C ALA A 125 2.70 -33.64 24.12
N HIS A 126 3.89 -33.44 24.71
CA HIS A 126 4.69 -32.24 24.50
C HIS A 126 5.19 -32.13 23.05
N ALA A 127 5.71 -33.23 22.48
CA ALA A 127 6.19 -33.26 21.10
C ALA A 127 5.05 -32.95 20.10
N ARG A 128 3.85 -33.48 20.33
CA ARG A 128 2.67 -33.16 19.50
C ARG A 128 2.26 -31.69 19.63
N ALA A 129 2.21 -31.15 20.84
CA ALA A 129 1.91 -29.73 21.05
C ALA A 129 2.91 -28.81 20.34
N GLN A 130 4.21 -29.11 20.45
CA GLN A 130 5.26 -28.36 19.73
C GLN A 130 5.08 -28.44 18.22
N GLN A 131 4.78 -29.62 17.67
CA GLN A 131 4.57 -29.80 16.24
C GLN A 131 3.35 -29.00 15.73
N VAL A 132 2.24 -29.02 16.47
CA VAL A 132 1.04 -28.21 16.17
C VAL A 132 1.40 -26.73 16.14
N ILE A 133 2.07 -26.24 17.18
CA ILE A 133 2.48 -24.84 17.30
C ILE A 133 3.41 -24.43 16.14
N LEU A 134 4.42 -25.25 15.82
CA LEU A 134 5.35 -24.97 14.72
C LEU A 134 4.66 -24.95 13.35
N ASN A 135 3.71 -25.87 13.13
CA ASN A 135 2.94 -25.94 11.89
C ASN A 135 2.11 -24.67 11.65
N HIS A 136 1.54 -24.08 12.71
CA HIS A 136 0.72 -22.87 12.61
C HIS A 136 1.52 -21.57 12.66
N TRP A 137 2.70 -21.57 13.31
CA TRP A 137 3.56 -20.39 13.45
C TRP A 137 4.02 -19.79 12.13
N ARG A 138 4.35 -20.65 11.16
CA ARG A 138 4.77 -20.20 9.82
C ARG A 138 3.69 -19.35 9.15
N ASP A 139 2.43 -19.76 9.29
CA ASP A 139 1.29 -19.09 8.67
C ASP A 139 1.00 -17.75 9.38
N ILE A 140 1.10 -17.71 10.71
CA ILE A 140 0.98 -16.48 11.52
C ILE A 140 2.08 -15.46 11.15
N MET A 141 3.32 -15.91 10.96
CA MET A 141 4.43 -15.03 10.58
C MET A 141 4.31 -14.53 9.13
N ALA A 142 3.79 -15.36 8.22
CA ALA A 142 3.48 -14.95 6.86
C ALA A 142 2.41 -13.84 6.84
N TRP A 143 1.37 -13.96 7.68
CA TRP A 143 0.38 -12.92 7.88
C TRP A 143 1.00 -11.63 8.43
N ARG A 144 1.78 -11.69 9.51
CA ARG A 144 2.45 -10.53 10.11
C ARG A 144 3.29 -9.75 9.10
N ASN A 145 4.12 -10.45 8.32
CA ASN A 145 4.96 -9.81 7.30
C ASN A 145 4.14 -9.19 6.16
N SER A 146 2.94 -9.70 5.91
CA SER A 146 2.00 -9.13 4.94
C SER A 146 1.29 -7.91 5.50
N TRP A 147 0.92 -7.92 6.78
CA TRP A 147 0.34 -6.78 7.49
C TRP A 147 1.30 -5.59 7.57
N ILE A 148 2.56 -5.82 7.94
CA ILE A 148 3.58 -4.75 7.98
C ILE A 148 3.71 -4.09 6.60
N ARG A 149 3.74 -4.90 5.53
CA ARG A 149 3.78 -4.39 4.15
C ARG A 149 2.53 -3.61 3.78
N LEU A 150 1.34 -4.09 4.14
CA LEU A 150 0.10 -3.34 3.91
C LEU A 150 0.15 -2.00 4.64
N ARG A 151 0.45 -2.00 5.94
CA ARG A 151 0.52 -0.80 6.76
C ARG A 151 1.46 0.23 6.15
N ASP A 152 2.65 -0.19 5.74
CA ASP A 152 3.64 0.72 5.18
C ASP A 152 3.23 1.22 3.78
N THR A 153 2.45 0.43 3.02
CA THR A 153 1.89 0.83 1.71
C THR A 153 0.69 1.78 1.84
N VAL A 154 -0.15 1.57 2.85
CA VAL A 154 -1.41 2.30 3.04
C VAL A 154 -1.24 3.54 3.91
N ARG A 155 -0.24 3.59 4.79
CA ARG A 155 0.05 4.76 5.65
C ARG A 155 0.17 6.08 4.89
N PRO A 156 0.87 6.18 3.74
CA PRO A 156 0.92 7.42 2.96
C PRO A 156 -0.44 7.83 2.38
N LEU A 157 -1.31 6.85 2.10
CA LEU A 157 -2.66 7.09 1.56
C LEU A 157 -3.62 7.59 2.64
N LEU A 158 -3.48 7.08 3.87
CA LEU A 158 -4.23 7.54 5.04
C LEU A 158 -3.82 8.95 5.49
N GLN A 159 -2.58 9.35 5.23
CA GLN A 159 -2.09 10.70 5.55
C GLN A 159 -2.53 11.77 4.53
N THR A 160 -2.96 11.36 3.33
CA THR A 160 -3.19 12.29 2.20
C THR A 160 -4.68 12.50 1.87
N ASN A 161 -5.61 11.79 2.50
CA ASN A 161 -7.05 11.97 2.28
C ASN A 161 -7.86 11.62 3.54
N ASP A 162 -9.02 12.28 3.71
CA ASP A 162 -10.20 11.91 4.54
C ASP A 162 -10.79 10.53 4.17
N ALA A 163 -9.95 9.57 3.78
CA ALA A 163 -10.41 8.26 3.40
C ALA A 163 -10.83 7.51 4.68
N ASP A 164 -12.15 7.40 4.84
CA ASP A 164 -12.92 6.49 5.71
C ASP A 164 -12.56 5.01 5.56
N LEU A 165 -11.34 4.68 5.13
CA LEU A 165 -10.81 3.33 5.13
C LEU A 165 -10.36 2.95 6.54
N TYR A 166 -11.35 2.95 7.44
CA TYR A 166 -11.27 2.32 8.75
C TYR A 166 -11.27 0.82 8.52
N VAL A 167 -10.09 0.25 8.26
CA VAL A 167 -9.87 -1.16 8.57
C VAL A 167 -9.72 -1.22 10.09
N THR A 168 -10.84 -1.10 10.79
CA THR A 168 -10.93 -1.37 12.22
C THR A 168 -10.93 -2.87 12.37
N MET A 169 -9.73 -3.43 12.41
CA MET A 169 -9.54 -4.65 13.18
C MET A 169 -9.81 -4.26 14.63
N ASP A 170 -10.82 -4.89 15.22
CA ASP A 170 -11.01 -4.84 16.66
C ASP A 170 -9.80 -5.56 17.28
N ALA A 171 -8.83 -4.76 17.72
CA ALA A 171 -7.58 -5.28 18.23
C ALA A 171 -7.80 -6.07 19.52
N ASP A 172 -8.89 -5.78 20.23
CA ASP A 172 -9.28 -6.45 21.46
C ASP A 172 -9.61 -7.93 21.21
N ASP A 173 -10.21 -8.26 20.05
CA ASP A 173 -10.49 -9.65 19.65
C ASP A 173 -9.21 -10.45 19.38
N PHE A 174 -8.22 -9.83 18.73
CA PHE A 174 -6.95 -10.51 18.42
C PHE A 174 -6.06 -10.65 19.66
N ASP A 175 -6.01 -9.61 20.50
CA ASP A 175 -5.29 -9.64 21.77
C ASP A 175 -5.88 -10.67 22.74
N GLY A 176 -7.21 -10.80 22.80
CA GLY A 176 -7.88 -11.83 23.58
C GLY A 176 -7.50 -13.24 23.14
N LEU A 177 -7.47 -13.49 21.82
CA LEU A 177 -7.08 -14.78 21.23
C LEU A 177 -5.61 -15.11 21.48
N LEU A 178 -4.70 -14.14 21.32
CA LEU A 178 -3.28 -14.34 21.62
C LEU A 178 -3.03 -14.56 23.11
N ARG A 179 -3.75 -13.86 23.98
CA ARG A 179 -3.69 -14.06 25.44
C ARG A 179 -4.17 -15.47 25.83
N GLY A 180 -5.28 -15.94 25.29
CA GLY A 180 -5.78 -17.30 25.54
C GLY A 180 -4.82 -18.39 25.09
N ALA A 181 -4.22 -18.24 23.91
CA ALA A 181 -3.18 -19.16 23.43
C ALA A 181 -1.93 -19.17 24.33
N TYR A 182 -1.53 -17.99 24.83
CA TYR A 182 -0.41 -17.84 25.76
C TYR A 182 -0.69 -18.52 27.10
N GLU A 183 -1.85 -18.28 27.71
CA GLU A 183 -2.24 -18.87 28.99
C GLU A 183 -2.32 -20.40 28.90
N THR A 184 -2.83 -20.92 27.78
CA THR A 184 -2.89 -22.36 27.49
C THR A 184 -1.49 -22.98 27.39
N ALA A 185 -0.56 -22.32 26.69
CA ALA A 185 0.82 -22.76 26.56
C ALA A 185 1.59 -22.72 27.89
N ASP A 186 1.39 -21.68 28.69
CA ASP A 186 2.01 -21.54 30.03
C ASP A 186 1.46 -22.56 31.03
N GLY A 187 0.17 -22.91 30.91
CA GLY A 187 -0.43 -24.01 31.69
C GLY A 187 0.23 -25.35 31.41
N LEU A 188 0.46 -25.68 30.13
CA LEU A 188 1.10 -26.93 29.71
C LEU A 188 2.54 -27.06 30.21
N THR A 189 3.30 -25.96 30.28
CA THR A 189 4.69 -25.97 30.78
C THR A 189 4.79 -26.05 32.29
N ARG A 190 3.82 -25.51 33.04
CA ARG A 190 3.80 -25.61 34.52
C ARG A 190 3.45 -27.01 35.03
N THR A 191 2.74 -27.83 34.24
CA THR A 191 2.30 -29.17 34.65
C THR A 191 3.34 -30.28 34.48
N SER A 192 4.54 -29.99 33.95
CA SER A 192 5.63 -30.98 33.80
C SER A 192 6.70 -30.77 34.90
N PRO A 193 6.76 -31.61 35.95
CA PRO A 193 7.67 -31.40 37.08
C PRO A 193 9.14 -31.66 36.75
N ASP A 194 9.43 -32.40 35.66
CA ASP A 194 10.78 -32.91 35.35
C ASP A 194 11.52 -32.14 34.24
N SER A 195 10.93 -31.09 33.64
CA SER A 195 11.53 -30.41 32.46
C SER A 195 12.35 -29.15 32.79
N ALA A 196 13.02 -29.11 33.95
CA ALA A 196 13.64 -27.89 34.51
C ALA A 196 14.74 -27.20 33.66
N ALA A 197 15.12 -27.71 32.48
CA ALA A 197 16.27 -27.19 31.73
C ALA A 197 16.01 -26.75 30.27
N ALA A 198 14.82 -26.95 29.68
CA ALA A 198 14.65 -26.73 28.23
C ALA A 198 13.51 -25.80 27.75
N PRO A 199 12.40 -25.53 28.48
CA PRO A 199 11.29 -24.76 27.90
C PRO A 199 11.31 -23.25 28.20
N THR A 200 12.20 -22.76 29.06
CA THR A 200 12.15 -21.36 29.54
C THR A 200 12.45 -20.33 28.45
N GLU A 201 13.39 -20.60 27.54
CA GLU A 201 13.71 -19.69 26.44
C GLU A 201 12.65 -19.71 25.35
N ALA A 202 12.07 -20.87 25.03
CA ALA A 202 10.99 -20.97 24.05
C ALA A 202 9.73 -20.24 24.55
N VAL A 203 9.34 -20.46 25.82
CA VAL A 203 8.20 -19.76 26.44
C VAL A 203 8.46 -18.26 26.56
N ALA A 204 9.66 -17.83 26.96
CA ALA A 204 10.00 -16.41 27.01
C ALA A 204 10.05 -15.76 25.61
N TYR A 205 10.53 -16.49 24.59
CA TYR A 205 10.49 -16.06 23.19
C TYR A 205 9.05 -15.94 22.69
N TRP A 206 8.18 -16.91 23.00
CA TRP A 206 6.75 -16.86 22.70
C TRP A 206 6.04 -15.71 23.42
N HIS A 207 6.31 -15.52 24.71
CA HIS A 207 5.82 -14.40 25.51
C HIS A 207 6.19 -13.05 24.88
N ASN A 208 7.47 -12.86 24.57
CA ASN A 208 7.96 -11.61 24.00
C ASN A 208 7.44 -11.37 22.58
N THR A 209 7.27 -12.44 21.78
CA THR A 209 6.73 -12.30 20.43
C THR A 209 5.24 -12.01 20.42
N MET A 210 4.48 -12.62 21.35
CA MET A 210 3.06 -12.32 21.57
C MET A 210 2.88 -10.88 22.07
N LYS A 211 3.65 -10.44 23.08
CA LYS A 211 3.64 -9.04 23.54
C LYS A 211 4.00 -8.05 22.44
N PHE A 212 4.92 -8.39 21.55
CA PHE A 212 5.29 -7.54 20.41
C PHE A 212 4.19 -7.50 19.33
N LEU A 213 3.49 -8.62 19.09
CA LEU A 213 2.34 -8.69 18.20
C LEU A 213 1.17 -7.84 18.70
N ILE A 214 0.91 -7.89 20.00
CA ILE A 214 -0.10 -7.12 20.73
C ILE A 214 0.28 -5.61 20.82
N GLY A 215 1.56 -5.31 21.00
CA GLY A 215 2.08 -3.93 21.12
C GLY A 215 2.12 -3.11 19.82
N VAL A 216 1.57 -3.60 18.71
CA VAL A 216 1.41 -2.80 17.49
C VAL A 216 0.25 -1.83 17.71
N HIS A 217 0.59 -0.64 18.24
CA HIS A 217 -0.35 0.42 18.60
C HIS A 217 -1.51 0.61 17.61
N VAL A 218 -2.70 0.44 18.17
CA VAL A 218 -4.02 0.67 17.59
C VAL A 218 -4.38 2.10 17.93
N TYR A 219 -4.71 2.90 16.93
CA TYR A 219 -5.33 4.19 17.17
C TYR A 219 -6.84 3.94 17.35
N PRO A 220 -7.45 4.34 18.47
CA PRO A 220 -8.89 4.27 18.61
C PRO A 220 -9.53 5.15 17.53
N VAL A 221 -10.57 4.62 16.88
CA VAL A 221 -11.35 5.29 15.82
C VAL A 221 -11.87 6.65 16.26
N GLU A 222 -12.11 6.78 17.56
CA GLU A 222 -12.72 7.95 18.20
C GLU A 222 -11.82 9.21 18.13
N ASP A 223 -10.51 9.04 17.94
CA ASP A 223 -9.54 10.14 17.78
C ASP A 223 -9.39 10.64 16.33
N LEU A 224 -10.00 9.96 15.37
CA LEU A 224 -10.03 10.37 13.96
C LEU A 224 -11.36 11.06 13.64
N LYS A 225 -11.62 12.20 14.27
CA LYS A 225 -12.68 13.08 13.78
C LYS A 225 -12.25 13.69 12.45
N PRO A 226 -13.11 13.73 11.42
CA PRO A 226 -12.82 14.47 10.20
C PRO A 226 -12.60 15.93 10.60
N THR A 227 -11.36 16.40 10.47
CA THR A 227 -11.05 17.82 10.55
C THR A 227 -11.57 18.46 9.28
N GLY A 228 -12.80 18.96 9.35
CA GLY A 228 -13.35 19.87 8.34
C GLY A 228 -12.60 21.19 8.27
#